data_AF-A0A7Y8IN40-F1
#
_entry.id   AF-A0A7Y8IN40-F1
#
_cell.length_a   1.000
_cell.length_b   1.000
_cell.length_c   1.000
_cell.angle_alpha   90.00
_cell.angle_beta   90.00
_cell.angle_gamma   90.00
#
_symmetry.space_group_name_H-M   'P 1'
#
loop_
_entity.id
_entity.type
_entity.pdbx_description
1 polymer ?
#
loop_
_entity_poly.entity_id
_entity_poly.type
_entity_poly.pdbx_seq_one_letter_code
_entity_poly.pdbx_strand_id
1 'polypeptide(L)' 'MTYNFDPDRWLADRLELLQLRRAAGELDETAYLAARAALERRYEELVARLDGTYRIPDVSE' A
#
# COMPACT_ATOMS: atom_id res chain seq x y z
N MET A 1 2.09 -22.42 -13.51
CA MET A 1 1.88 -21.59 -12.30
C MET A 1 1.81 -20.15 -12.75
N THR A 2 0.61 -19.63 -12.95
CA THR A 2 0.43 -18.21 -13.30
C THR A 2 0.66 -17.42 -12.01
N TYR A 3 1.73 -16.65 -11.96
CA TYR A 3 1.95 -15.70 -10.88
C TYR A 3 0.96 -14.56 -11.11
N ASN A 4 -0.27 -14.71 -10.61
CA ASN A 4 -1.23 -13.63 -10.53
C ASN A 4 -0.70 -12.69 -9.45
N PHE A 5 -0.08 -11.59 -9.89
CA PHE A 5 0.32 -10.55 -8.97
C PHE A 5 -0.93 -9.77 -8.57
N ASP A 6 -1.47 -10.09 -7.40
CA ASP A 6 -2.62 -9.40 -6.81
C ASP A 6 -2.13 -8.23 -5.94
N PRO A 7 -2.22 -6.97 -6.42
CA PRO A 7 -1.77 -5.81 -5.66
C PRO A 7 -2.56 -5.66 -4.35
N ASP A 8 -3.82 -6.08 -4.34
CA ASP A 8 -4.71 -6.04 -3.18
C ASP A 8 -4.21 -7.00 -2.09
N ARG A 9 -3.84 -8.22 -2.50
CA ARG A 9 -3.25 -9.23 -1.60
C ARG A 9 -1.90 -8.78 -1.05
N TRP A 10 -1.08 -8.11 -1.87
CA TRP A 10 0.19 -7.52 -1.43
C TRP A 10 -0.01 -6.42 -0.38
N LEU A 11 -1.01 -5.55 -0.55
CA LEU A 11 -1.30 -4.50 0.42
C LEU A 11 -1.81 -5.09 1.74
N ALA A 12 -2.71 -6.08 1.68
CA ALA A 12 -3.23 -6.77 2.87
C ALA A 12 -2.11 -7.41 3.70
N ASP A 13 -1.20 -8.14 3.05
CA ASP A 13 -0.05 -8.79 3.73
C ASP A 13 0.88 -7.75 4.39
N ARG A 14 1.13 -6.63 3.69
CA ARG A 14 1.95 -5.53 4.22
C ARG A 14 1.29 -4.83 5.41
N LEU A 15 -0.03 -4.61 5.38
CA LEU A 15 -0.78 -4.02 6.49
C LEU A 15 -0.80 -4.95 7.70
N GLU A 16 -0.94 -6.26 7.49
CA GLU A 16 -0.89 -7.25 8.57
C GLU A 16 0.48 -7.25 9.26
N LEU A 17 1.57 -7.29 8.49
CA LEU A 17 2.93 -7.16 9.02
C LEU A 17 3.13 -5.84 9.78
N LEU A 18 2.60 -4.74 9.28
CA LEU A 18 2.71 -3.43 9.94
C LEU A 18 1.94 -3.40 11.27
N GLN A 19 0.74 -3.99 11.29
CA GLN A 19 -0.07 -4.14 12.51
C GLN A 19 0.61 -5.05 13.53
N LEU A 20 1.22 -6.16 13.11
CA LEU A 20 1.97 -7.03 14.01
C LEU A 20 3.13 -6.30 14.68
N ARG A 21 3.87 -5.46 13.93
CA ARG A 21 4.97 -4.67 14.50
C ARG A 21 4.48 -3.56 15.43
N ARG A 22 3.33 -2.95 15.13
CA ARG A 22 2.65 -2.02 16.05
C ARG A 22 2.23 -2.74 17.34
N ALA A 23 1.63 -3.93 17.23
CA ALA A 23 1.23 -4.74 18.38
C ALA A 23 2.43 -5.20 19.22
N ALA A 24 3.58 -5.42 18.59
CA ALA A 24 4.85 -5.69 19.26
C ALA A 24 5.47 -4.46 19.95
N GLY A 25 4.89 -3.26 19.77
CA GLY A 25 5.43 -2.00 20.33
C GLY A 25 6.64 -1.45 19.58
N GLU A 26 6.98 -2.01 18.40
CA GLU A 26 8.10 -1.53 17.58
C GLU A 26 7.75 -0.30 16.73
N LEU A 27 6.45 0.01 16.59
CA LEU A 27 5.94 1.16 15.84
C LEU A 27 5.00 1.97 16.70
N ASP A 28 5.34 3.24 16.87
CA ASP A 28 4.44 4.24 17.44
C ASP A 28 3.34 4.61 16.43
N GLU A 29 2.25 5.22 16.90
CA GLU A 29 1.08 5.52 16.06
C GLU A 29 1.43 6.40 14.86
N THR A 30 2.29 7.40 15.07
CA THR A 30 2.73 8.30 13.99
C THR A 30 3.54 7.54 12.92
N ALA A 31 4.42 6.63 13.35
CA ALA A 31 5.25 5.85 12.45
C ALA A 31 4.41 4.79 11.69
N TYR A 32 3.40 4.22 12.35
CA TYR A 32 2.40 3.36 11.72
C TYR A 32 1.62 4.09 10.63
N LEU A 33 1.11 5.29 10.91
CA LEU A 33 0.36 6.08 9.93
C LEU A 33 1.23 6.49 8.73
N ALA A 34 2.48 6.90 8.97
CA ALA A 34 3.41 7.23 7.90
C ALA A 34 3.74 6.02 7.02
N ALA A 35 3.99 4.86 7.63
CA ALA A 35 4.28 3.63 6.91
C ALA A 35 3.05 3.13 6.12
N ARG A 36 1.85 3.26 6.68
CA ARG A 36 0.59 2.95 6.00
C ARG A 36 0.40 3.84 4.77
N ALA A 37 0.56 5.15 4.91
CA ALA A 37 0.43 6.08 3.77
C ALA A 37 1.45 5.78 2.65
N ALA A 38 2.67 5.35 3.01
CA ALA A 38 3.66 4.92 2.03
C ALA A 38 3.29 3.61 1.31
N LEU A 39 2.63 2.68 2.01
CA LEU A 39 2.12 1.44 1.42
C LEU A 39 0.94 1.72 0.47
N GLU A 40 0.02 2.59 0.86
CA GLU A 40 -1.12 3.02 0.03
C GLU A 40 -0.63 3.68 -1.27
N ARG A 41 0.35 4.60 -1.21
CA ARG A 41 0.95 5.18 -2.42
C ARG A 41 1.59 4.15 -3.34
N ARG A 42 2.33 3.19 -2.78
CA ARG A 42 2.93 2.11 -3.59
C ARG A 42 1.88 1.19 -4.20
N TYR A 43 0.78 0.94 -3.50
CA TYR A 43 -0.35 0.20 -4.04
C TYR A 43 -0.95 0.94 -5.23
N GLU A 44 -1.19 2.25 -5.11
CA GLU A 44 -1.66 3.08 -6.22
C GLU A 44 -0.71 3.02 -7.43
N GLU A 45 0.61 3.10 -7.23
CA GLU A 45 1.58 2.95 -8.32
C GLU A 45 1.57 1.56 -8.97
N LEU A 46 1.42 0.51 -8.16
CA LEU A 46 1.34 -0.87 -8.64
C LEU A 46 0.06 -1.12 -9.44
N VAL A 47 -1.08 -0.63 -8.94
CA VAL A 47 -2.37 -0.69 -9.63
C VAL A 47 -2.32 0.13 -10.91
N ALA A 48 -1.80 1.36 -10.87
CA ALA A 48 -1.62 2.22 -12.04
C ALA A 48 -0.80 1.53 -13.15
N ARG A 49 0.22 0.77 -12.77
CA ARG A 49 1.07 0.02 -13.71
C ARG A 49 0.37 -1.21 -14.29
N LEU A 50 -0.49 -1.88 -13.52
CA LEU A 50 -1.24 -3.07 -13.96
C LEU A 50 -2.44 -2.71 -14.81
N ASP A 51 -3.16 -1.65 -14.43
CA ASP A 51 -4.36 -1.18 -15.11
C ASP A 51 -4.01 -0.50 -16.45
N GLY A 52 -2.75 -0.11 -16.67
CA GLY A 52 -2.29 0.54 -17.91
C GLY A 52 -2.95 1.90 -18.20
N THR A 53 -3.83 2.36 -17.31
CA THR A 53 -4.78 3.45 -17.53
C THR A 53 -4.65 4.52 -16.45
N TYR A 54 -3.42 4.81 -16.01
CA TYR A 54 -3.19 5.94 -15.09
C TYR A 54 -3.51 7.27 -15.78
N ARG A 55 -4.79 7.66 -15.77
CA ARG A 55 -5.22 9.05 -15.80
C ARG A 55 -5.31 9.50 -14.35
N ILE A 56 -4.24 10.18 -13.92
CA ILE A 56 -4.26 10.99 -12.70
C ILE A 56 -5.52 11.86 -12.75
N PRO A 57 -6.32 11.95 -11.68
CA PRO A 57 -7.26 13.05 -11.59
C PRO A 57 -6.43 14.35 -11.62
N ASP A 58 -6.66 15.14 -12.67
CA ASP A 58 -6.20 16.52 -12.75
C ASP A 58 -6.53 17.19 -11.42
N VAL A 59 -5.48 17.58 -10.70
CA VAL A 59 -5.62 18.29 -9.44
C VAL A 59 -6.11 19.68 -9.83
N SER A 60 -7.42 19.85 -9.92
CA SER A 60 -8.02 21.18 -10.08
C SER A 60 -7.74 21.98 -8.81
N GLU A 61 -7.16 23.15 -9.05
CA GLU A 61 -6.69 24.22 -8.13
C GLU A 61 -7.51 24.48 -6.88
#